data_AF-A0AAF0WMD7-F1
#
_entry.id   AF-A0AAF0WMD7-F1
#
_cell.length_a   1.000
_cell.length_b   1.000
_cell.length_c   1.000
_cell.angle_alpha   90.00
_cell.angle_beta   90.00
_cell.angle_gamma   90.00
#
_symmetry.space_group_name_H-M   'P 1'
#
loop_
_entity.id
_entity.type
_entity.pdbx_description
1 polymer ?
#
loop_
_entity_poly.entity_id
_entity_poly.type
_entity_poly.pdbx_seq_one_letter_code
_entity_poly.pdbx_strand_id
1 'polypeptide(L)'
;MALIKILPFVIIIILIIYEDRISTPSCKLVPSSNPPENISEEIGQNSSEDDLKVMIVANLLLLGSKAGYFNFFFRDYYLSKFFKKSFQVLKPDMLLVLGDVSARGAELTRSNWSSVIQQFHRVLGPFLELPYHVLLGDRDIGGCSDLNSGSVSWISSNFPGLDSSGCSAFGIGNISFVSLNSVALLCGDNSLRFGVEKTVETESTELQMETEQTEQPVQVSKDIRLEDFIWRENALSSGSGPVLLLHMPLHLRANRFQESNMYDKKAEYKHQDATRKGSSDLAGLGPYELWHTLPLNATEYIFQALKPRIIFSAHTHKFCDRTHYDGTREITVPAMSWEAVDDPGFVFASFKSNRKSITVSHCLLAKESSVIFTCTSILVLSILSLLVTHTPQNNIIS
;
A
#
# COMPACT_ATOMS: atom_id res chain seq x y z
N MET A 1 -28.46 -41.25 -14.22
CA MET A 1 -28.60 -41.27 -12.74
C MET A 1 -27.26 -41.08 -12.00
N ALA A 2 -26.16 -41.73 -12.41
CA ALA A 2 -24.83 -41.55 -11.76
C ALA A 2 -24.26 -40.13 -11.91
N LEU A 3 -24.40 -39.50 -13.08
CA LEU A 3 -23.89 -38.15 -13.37
C LEU A 3 -24.53 -37.06 -12.47
N ILE A 4 -25.81 -37.21 -12.13
CA ILE A 4 -26.56 -36.30 -11.25
C ILE A 4 -26.04 -36.36 -9.81
N LYS A 5 -25.59 -37.52 -9.34
CA LYS A 5 -25.02 -37.70 -7.99
C LYS A 5 -23.60 -37.13 -7.85
N ILE A 6 -22.87 -36.97 -8.95
CA ILE A 6 -21.48 -36.49 -8.97
C ILE A 6 -21.41 -34.96 -9.16
N LEU A 7 -22.46 -34.35 -9.72
CA LEU A 7 -22.56 -32.91 -9.97
C LEU A 7 -22.22 -31.99 -8.78
N PRO A 8 -22.71 -32.21 -7.54
CA PRO A 8 -22.35 -31.34 -6.42
C PRO A 8 -20.85 -31.40 -6.07
N PHE A 9 -20.22 -32.56 -6.20
CA PHE A 9 -18.76 -32.70 -5.99
C PHE A 9 -17.98 -31.94 -7.06
N VAL A 10 -18.41 -31.99 -8.31
CA VAL A 10 -17.80 -31.23 -9.41
C VAL A 10 -17.93 -29.72 -9.16
N ILE A 11 -19.09 -29.25 -8.72
CA ILE A 11 -19.31 -27.84 -8.37
C ILE A 11 -18.37 -27.39 -7.25
N ILE A 12 -18.21 -28.20 -6.20
CA ILE A 12 -17.29 -27.91 -5.09
C ILE A 12 -15.85 -27.82 -5.60
N ILE A 13 -15.41 -28.76 -6.44
CA ILE A 13 -14.05 -28.73 -7.01
C ILE A 13 -13.84 -27.48 -7.87
N ILE A 14 -14.81 -27.13 -8.72
CA ILE A 14 -14.77 -25.91 -9.55
C ILE A 14 -14.70 -24.67 -8.65
N LEU A 15 -15.49 -24.61 -7.58
CA LEU A 15 -15.46 -23.52 -6.62
C LEU A 15 -14.09 -23.38 -5.96
N ILE A 16 -13.49 -24.48 -5.50
CA ILE A 16 -12.15 -24.46 -4.89
C ILE A 16 -11.12 -23.93 -5.88
N ILE A 17 -11.13 -24.43 -7.13
CA ILE A 17 -10.20 -23.96 -8.17
C ILE A 17 -10.44 -22.49 -8.48
N TYR A 18 -11.70 -22.07 -8.63
CA TYR A 18 -12.05 -20.68 -8.89
C TYR A 18 -11.54 -19.77 -7.76
N GLU A 19 -11.83 -20.14 -6.52
CA GLU A 19 -11.44 -19.39 -5.33
C GLU A 19 -9.92 -19.27 -5.19
N ASP A 20 -9.18 -20.33 -5.54
CA ASP A 20 -7.72 -20.32 -5.57
C ASP A 20 -7.18 -19.36 -6.63
N ARG A 21 -7.78 -19.37 -7.84
CA ARG A 21 -7.37 -18.50 -8.94
C ARG A 21 -7.66 -17.04 -8.69
N ILE A 22 -8.86 -16.69 -8.19
CA ILE A 22 -9.21 -15.27 -7.94
C ILE A 22 -8.40 -14.66 -6.81
N SER A 23 -7.94 -15.48 -5.86
CA SER A 23 -7.11 -14.99 -4.76
C SER A 23 -5.63 -14.88 -5.12
N THR A 24 -5.19 -15.48 -6.22
CA THR A 24 -3.80 -15.43 -6.66
C THR A 24 -3.53 -14.11 -7.39
N PRO A 25 -2.54 -13.30 -6.96
CA PRO A 25 -2.25 -12.03 -7.60
C PRO A 25 -1.67 -12.20 -9.01
N SER A 26 -1.98 -11.25 -9.89
CA SER A 26 -1.42 -11.16 -11.24
C SER A 26 -0.44 -9.99 -11.32
N CYS A 27 0.85 -10.27 -11.32
CA CYS A 27 1.92 -9.27 -11.27
C CYS A 27 2.55 -9.04 -12.64
N LYS A 28 2.74 -7.77 -12.99
CA LYS A 28 3.46 -7.34 -14.21
C LYS A 28 4.61 -6.42 -13.84
N LEU A 29 5.77 -6.66 -14.43
CA LEU A 29 6.94 -5.78 -14.25
C LEU A 29 6.63 -4.40 -14.85
N VAL A 30 6.98 -3.35 -14.12
CA VAL A 30 6.81 -1.96 -14.56
C VAL A 30 8.15 -1.48 -15.13
N PRO A 31 8.25 -1.24 -16.46
CA PRO A 31 9.50 -0.85 -17.10
C PRO A 31 10.11 0.38 -16.43
N SER A 32 11.43 0.37 -16.20
CA SER A 32 12.15 1.58 -15.79
C SER A 32 12.38 2.46 -17.02
N SER A 33 12.16 3.77 -16.91
CA SER A 33 12.46 4.76 -17.95
C SER A 33 13.95 4.83 -18.29
N ASN A 34 14.82 4.40 -17.37
CA ASN A 34 16.25 4.20 -17.60
C ASN A 34 16.63 2.75 -17.22
N PRO A 35 16.53 1.78 -18.15
CA PRO A 35 17.06 0.45 -17.90
C PRO A 35 18.60 0.54 -17.88
N PRO A 36 19.29 -0.03 -16.86
CA PRO A 36 20.72 -0.28 -17.01
C PRO A 36 20.91 -1.19 -18.24
N GLU A 37 21.87 -0.85 -19.11
CA GLU A 37 22.24 -1.67 -20.26
C GLU A 37 22.47 -3.11 -19.80
N ASN A 38 21.74 -4.05 -20.40
CA ASN A 38 21.66 -5.50 -20.10
C ASN A 38 20.64 -5.91 -19.02
N ILE A 39 19.35 -5.87 -19.36
CA ILE A 39 18.35 -6.75 -18.74
C ILE A 39 17.76 -7.62 -19.85
N SER A 40 18.29 -8.84 -19.97
CA SER A 40 17.64 -9.92 -20.72
C SER A 40 16.29 -10.23 -20.07
N GLU A 41 15.24 -10.24 -20.88
CA GLU A 41 13.89 -10.68 -20.52
C GLU A 41 13.90 -12.16 -20.11
N GLU A 42 14.16 -12.46 -18.85
CA GLU A 42 13.82 -13.76 -18.27
C GLU A 42 13.20 -13.57 -16.88
N ILE A 43 11.86 -13.63 -16.85
CA ILE A 43 11.11 -13.92 -15.64
C ILE A 43 11.36 -15.40 -15.33
N GLY A 44 12.43 -15.65 -14.60
CA GLY A 44 12.85 -16.99 -14.19
C GLY A 44 14.19 -16.94 -13.44
N GLN A 45 14.14 -17.13 -12.12
CA GLN A 45 15.21 -17.79 -11.36
C GLN A 45 16.59 -17.12 -11.15
N ASN A 46 16.74 -15.79 -11.26
CA ASN A 46 17.92 -15.11 -10.68
C ASN A 46 17.52 -14.05 -9.64
N SER A 47 16.68 -14.42 -8.68
CA SER A 47 16.65 -13.71 -7.40
C SER A 47 17.83 -14.22 -6.58
N SER A 48 18.80 -13.36 -6.30
CA SER A 48 19.81 -13.71 -5.30
C SER A 48 19.11 -13.83 -3.94
N GLU A 49 19.58 -14.72 -3.08
CA GLU A 49 19.04 -14.88 -1.72
C GLU A 49 19.18 -13.58 -0.89
N ASP A 50 20.01 -12.65 -1.35
CA ASP A 50 20.33 -11.37 -0.71
C ASP A 50 19.44 -10.19 -1.17
N ASP A 51 18.48 -10.39 -2.09
CA ASP A 51 17.61 -9.31 -2.56
C ASP A 51 16.47 -9.03 -1.56
N LEU A 52 16.32 -7.78 -1.10
CA LEU A 52 15.21 -7.39 -0.22
C LEU A 52 13.90 -7.31 -1.04
N LYS A 53 12.92 -8.14 -0.71
CA LYS A 53 11.59 -8.18 -1.33
C LYS A 53 10.57 -7.52 -0.43
N VAL A 54 9.92 -6.49 -0.94
CA VAL A 54 8.98 -5.68 -0.18
C VAL A 54 7.62 -5.70 -0.86
N MET A 55 6.60 -6.13 -0.12
CA MET A 55 5.20 -5.96 -0.52
C MET A 55 4.72 -4.60 0.00
N ILE A 56 4.19 -3.76 -0.89
CA ILE A 56 3.77 -2.38 -0.58
C ILE A 56 2.28 -2.26 -0.91
N VAL A 57 1.47 -2.03 0.11
CA VAL A 57 0.02 -1.88 0.02
C VAL A 57 -0.42 -0.50 0.52
N ALA A 58 -1.62 -0.06 0.16
CA ALA A 58 -2.17 1.20 0.63
C ALA A 58 -3.70 1.13 0.70
N ASN A 59 -4.31 2.07 1.44
CA ASN A 59 -5.76 2.28 1.48
C ASN A 59 -6.50 0.97 1.80
N LEU A 60 -6.20 0.39 2.96
CA LEU A 60 -6.90 -0.80 3.46
C LEU A 60 -8.36 -0.46 3.79
N LEU A 61 -8.61 0.78 4.24
CA LEU A 61 -9.94 1.33 4.50
C LEU A 61 -10.80 0.44 5.40
N LEU A 62 -10.20 -0.05 6.48
CA LEU A 62 -10.87 -0.90 7.46
C LEU A 62 -11.95 -0.10 8.20
N LEU A 63 -13.14 -0.68 8.33
CA LEU A 63 -14.32 0.00 8.90
C LEU A 63 -14.43 -0.16 10.43
N GLY A 64 -13.64 -1.05 11.04
CA GLY A 64 -13.66 -1.35 12.47
C GLY A 64 -15.06 -1.74 12.96
N SER A 65 -15.54 -1.08 14.01
CA SER A 65 -16.87 -1.33 14.60
C SER A 65 -18.04 -0.97 13.68
N LYS A 66 -17.80 -0.22 12.60
CA LYS A 66 -18.82 0.11 11.58
C LYS A 66 -18.92 -0.96 10.48
N ALA A 67 -18.09 -2.01 10.52
CA ALA A 67 -18.15 -3.10 9.55
C ALA A 67 -19.45 -3.92 9.70
N GLY A 68 -20.33 -3.84 8.71
CA GLY A 68 -21.50 -4.72 8.60
C GLY A 68 -21.13 -6.17 8.25
N TYR A 69 -22.12 -7.07 8.28
CA TYR A 69 -21.93 -8.50 8.00
C TYR A 69 -21.28 -8.80 6.66
N PHE A 70 -21.66 -8.06 5.60
CA PHE A 70 -21.06 -8.23 4.28
C PHE A 70 -19.55 -7.93 4.29
N ASN A 71 -19.14 -6.85 4.98
CA ASN A 71 -17.71 -6.55 5.12
C ASN A 71 -16.98 -7.67 5.87
N PHE A 72 -17.54 -8.12 6.99
CA PHE A 72 -16.89 -9.12 7.84
C PHE A 72 -16.77 -10.51 7.16
N PHE A 73 -17.84 -11.00 6.52
CA PHE A 73 -17.86 -12.36 5.97
C PHE A 73 -17.39 -12.46 4.52
N PHE A 74 -17.44 -11.37 3.77
CA PHE A 74 -17.05 -11.37 2.35
C PHE A 74 -15.76 -10.57 2.13
N ARG A 75 -15.77 -9.26 2.38
CA ARG A 75 -14.62 -8.40 2.05
C ARG A 75 -13.38 -8.69 2.89
N ASP A 76 -13.51 -8.76 4.22
CA ASP A 76 -12.41 -9.09 5.13
C ASP A 76 -11.84 -10.50 4.83
N TYR A 77 -12.73 -11.45 4.51
CA TYR A 77 -12.35 -12.81 4.14
C TYR A 77 -11.48 -12.82 2.89
N TYR A 78 -11.93 -12.17 1.81
CA TYR A 78 -11.17 -12.09 0.56
C TYR A 78 -9.89 -11.26 0.73
N LEU A 79 -9.94 -10.16 1.46
CA LEU A 79 -8.75 -9.35 1.74
C LEU A 79 -7.67 -10.17 2.46
N SER A 80 -8.03 -10.90 3.52
CA SER A 80 -7.10 -11.80 4.21
C SER A 80 -6.57 -12.89 3.28
N LYS A 81 -7.42 -13.43 2.40
CA LYS A 81 -7.02 -14.44 1.42
C LYS A 81 -6.08 -13.89 0.34
N PHE A 82 -6.28 -12.65 -0.11
CA PHE A 82 -5.37 -11.95 -1.03
C PHE A 82 -3.99 -11.77 -0.42
N PHE A 83 -3.91 -11.34 0.85
CA PHE A 83 -2.64 -11.31 1.57
C PHE A 83 -2.01 -12.69 1.65
N LYS A 84 -2.77 -13.71 2.08
CA LYS A 84 -2.28 -15.09 2.18
C LYS A 84 -1.66 -15.59 0.88
N LYS A 85 -2.37 -15.44 -0.24
CA LYS A 85 -1.88 -15.89 -1.55
C LYS A 85 -0.71 -15.05 -2.05
N SER A 86 -0.72 -13.75 -1.82
CA SER A 86 0.39 -12.88 -2.20
C SER A 86 1.67 -13.24 -1.46
N PHE A 87 1.62 -13.48 -0.15
CA PHE A 87 2.77 -13.92 0.64
C PHE A 87 3.25 -15.31 0.22
N GLN A 88 2.34 -16.25 -0.09
CA GLN A 88 2.71 -17.59 -0.57
C GLN A 88 3.44 -17.56 -1.92
N VAL A 89 2.98 -16.72 -2.85
CA VAL A 89 3.51 -16.65 -4.21
C VAL A 89 4.78 -15.81 -4.29
N LEU A 90 4.78 -14.63 -3.66
CA LEU A 90 5.85 -13.65 -3.80
C LEU A 90 6.93 -13.76 -2.72
N LYS A 91 6.62 -14.36 -1.56
CA LYS A 91 7.51 -14.52 -0.41
C LYS A 91 8.26 -13.21 -0.07
N PRO A 92 7.53 -12.14 0.28
CA PRO A 92 8.15 -10.88 0.70
C PRO A 92 8.89 -11.05 2.03
N ASP A 93 9.96 -10.29 2.21
CA ASP A 93 10.71 -10.19 3.45
C ASP A 93 10.15 -9.10 4.38
N MET A 94 9.42 -8.13 3.80
CA MET A 94 8.82 -7.01 4.52
C MET A 94 7.47 -6.59 3.93
N LEU A 95 6.56 -6.08 4.78
CA LEU A 95 5.31 -5.42 4.41
C LEU A 95 5.34 -3.92 4.71
N LEU A 96 5.04 -3.08 3.71
CA LEU A 96 4.80 -1.64 3.89
C LEU A 96 3.33 -1.32 3.65
N VAL A 97 2.70 -0.58 4.57
CA VAL A 97 1.31 -0.10 4.46
C VAL A 97 1.32 1.42 4.39
N LEU A 98 1.04 1.98 3.22
CA LEU A 98 1.12 3.43 2.95
C LEU A 98 -0.18 4.16 3.32
N GLY A 99 -0.56 4.14 4.60
CA GLY A 99 -1.66 4.93 5.13
C GLY A 99 -3.06 4.48 4.71
N ASP A 100 -4.04 5.23 5.24
CA ASP A 100 -5.46 4.94 5.16
C ASP A 100 -5.77 3.51 5.57
N VAL A 101 -5.28 3.16 6.76
CA VAL A 101 -5.59 1.89 7.41
C VAL A 101 -7.08 1.82 7.71
N SER A 102 -7.66 2.93 8.17
CA SER A 102 -9.10 3.04 8.43
C SER A 102 -9.80 3.89 7.39
N ALA A 103 -11.06 3.54 7.09
CA ALA A 103 -11.89 4.35 6.22
C ALA A 103 -12.30 5.70 6.83
N ARG A 104 -12.36 5.80 8.17
CA ARG A 104 -12.93 6.96 8.90
C ARG A 104 -12.20 7.28 10.21
N GLY A 105 -10.91 7.01 10.27
CA GLY A 105 -10.15 7.06 11.51
C GLY A 105 -10.14 8.35 12.27
N ALA A 106 -10.00 9.45 11.56
CA ALA A 106 -10.02 10.79 12.12
C ALA A 106 -11.28 11.08 12.95
N GLU A 107 -12.40 10.43 12.60
CA GLU A 107 -13.70 10.61 13.25
C GLU A 107 -13.95 9.63 14.40
N LEU A 108 -13.05 8.67 14.63
CA LEU A 108 -13.24 7.61 15.62
C LEU A 108 -12.73 8.04 17.00
N THR A 109 -13.47 7.64 18.03
CA THR A 109 -12.96 7.63 19.41
C THR A 109 -11.84 6.60 19.55
N ARG A 110 -10.97 6.74 20.56
CA ARG A 110 -9.90 5.77 20.84
C ARG A 110 -10.40 4.33 20.99
N SER A 111 -11.58 4.14 21.59
CA SER A 111 -12.21 2.81 21.72
C SER A 111 -12.63 2.23 20.37
N ASN A 112 -13.22 3.05 19.48
CA ASN A 112 -13.60 2.60 18.15
C ASN A 112 -12.37 2.37 17.25
N TRP A 113 -11.32 3.17 17.41
CA TRP A 113 -10.04 2.95 16.73
C TRP A 113 -9.42 1.60 17.10
N SER A 114 -9.55 1.19 18.37
CA SER A 114 -9.09 -0.14 18.81
C SER A 114 -9.78 -1.27 18.04
N SER A 115 -11.04 -1.08 17.59
CA SER A 115 -11.74 -2.05 16.74
C SER A 115 -11.15 -2.13 15.32
N VAL A 116 -10.63 -1.02 14.80
CA VAL A 116 -9.88 -1.00 13.52
C VAL A 116 -8.59 -1.81 13.67
N ILE A 117 -7.83 -1.59 14.75
CA ILE A 117 -6.59 -2.33 15.03
C ILE A 117 -6.89 -3.84 15.20
N GLN A 118 -7.96 -4.22 15.87
CA GLN A 118 -8.39 -5.62 15.96
C GLN A 118 -8.73 -6.23 14.58
N GLN A 119 -9.41 -5.47 13.71
CA GLN A 119 -9.68 -5.91 12.34
C GLN A 119 -8.37 -6.04 11.54
N PHE A 120 -7.45 -5.08 11.69
CA PHE A 120 -6.12 -5.12 11.06
C PHE A 120 -5.38 -6.41 11.43
N HIS A 121 -5.29 -6.73 12.73
CA HIS A 121 -4.67 -7.99 13.18
C HIS A 121 -5.43 -9.24 12.74
N ARG A 122 -6.75 -9.20 12.59
CA ARG A 122 -7.51 -10.35 12.07
C ARG A 122 -7.24 -10.61 10.60
N VAL A 123 -7.09 -9.57 9.79
CA VAL A 123 -6.83 -9.68 8.35
C VAL A 123 -5.37 -10.03 8.07
N LEU A 124 -4.44 -9.35 8.75
CA LEU A 124 -3.00 -9.41 8.50
C LEU A 124 -2.21 -10.26 9.50
N GLY A 125 -2.79 -10.60 10.65
CA GLY A 125 -2.11 -11.25 11.78
C GLY A 125 -1.17 -12.40 11.42
N PRO A 126 -1.56 -13.35 10.54
CA PRO A 126 -0.69 -14.44 10.11
C PRO A 126 0.60 -14.00 9.39
N PHE A 127 0.70 -12.73 8.98
CA PHE A 127 1.82 -12.16 8.22
C PHE A 127 2.58 -11.08 8.99
N LEU A 128 2.12 -10.71 10.19
CA LEU A 128 2.78 -9.71 11.04
C LEU A 128 3.99 -10.28 11.81
N GLU A 129 4.30 -11.57 11.62
CA GLU A 129 5.59 -12.16 12.05
C GLU A 129 6.76 -11.64 11.21
N LEU A 130 6.48 -11.15 9.99
CA LEU A 130 7.47 -10.48 9.16
C LEU A 130 7.56 -9.00 9.55
N PRO A 131 8.74 -8.36 9.39
CA PRO A 131 8.89 -6.93 9.56
C PRO A 131 7.84 -6.16 8.75
N TYR A 132 7.12 -5.25 9.42
CA TYR A 132 6.16 -4.39 8.76
C TYR A 132 6.24 -2.96 9.27
N HIS A 133 5.90 -2.01 8.40
CA HIS A 133 5.82 -0.59 8.76
C HIS A 133 4.55 0.03 8.17
N VAL A 134 3.94 0.94 8.92
CA VAL A 134 2.64 1.56 8.58
C VAL A 134 2.79 3.07 8.62
N LEU A 135 2.34 3.73 7.56
CA LEU A 135 2.22 5.18 7.48
C LEU A 135 0.83 5.63 7.90
N LEU A 136 0.68 6.92 8.18
CA LEU A 136 -0.62 7.54 8.46
C LEU A 136 -1.13 8.28 7.21
N GLY A 137 -2.39 8.02 6.85
CA GLY A 137 -3.10 8.76 5.79
C GLY A 137 -4.11 9.76 6.33
N ASP A 138 -4.72 10.56 5.45
CA ASP A 138 -5.68 11.59 5.87
C ASP A 138 -6.96 11.00 6.47
N ARG A 139 -7.35 9.77 6.09
CA ARG A 139 -8.48 9.09 6.74
C ARG A 139 -8.13 8.64 8.15
N ASP A 140 -6.87 8.35 8.43
CA ASP A 140 -6.43 7.92 9.76
C ASP A 140 -6.39 9.10 10.73
N ILE A 141 -5.79 10.23 10.33
CA ILE A 141 -5.44 11.35 11.23
C ILE A 141 -6.20 12.65 10.98
N GLY A 142 -6.97 12.73 9.90
CA GLY A 142 -7.84 13.87 9.56
C GLY A 142 -7.20 14.84 8.59
N GLY A 143 -8.04 15.67 7.97
CA GLY A 143 -7.59 16.79 7.13
C GLY A 143 -7.06 17.95 7.96
N CYS A 144 -6.71 19.06 7.30
CA CYS A 144 -6.06 20.20 7.94
C CYS A 144 -6.86 20.85 9.08
N SER A 145 -8.19 20.78 9.04
CA SER A 145 -9.07 21.27 10.11
C SER A 145 -9.05 20.41 11.38
N ASP A 146 -8.80 19.11 11.22
CA ASP A 146 -9.00 18.10 12.28
C ASP A 146 -7.67 17.55 12.80
N LEU A 147 -6.55 18.00 12.21
CA LEU A 147 -5.21 17.55 12.53
C LEU A 147 -4.80 17.98 13.95
N ASN A 148 -4.72 17.01 14.87
CA ASN A 148 -4.38 17.23 16.27
C ASN A 148 -3.15 16.40 16.68
N SER A 149 -2.14 17.05 17.27
CA SER A 149 -0.89 16.38 17.65
C SER A 149 -1.06 15.27 18.69
N GLY A 150 -1.96 15.45 19.66
CA GLY A 150 -2.27 14.43 20.66
C GLY A 150 -2.97 13.20 20.06
N SER A 151 -3.86 13.41 19.09
CA SER A 151 -4.50 12.33 18.33
C SER A 151 -3.50 11.60 17.44
N VAL A 152 -2.66 12.34 16.70
CA VAL A 152 -1.62 11.75 15.83
C VAL A 152 -0.63 10.92 16.66
N SER A 153 -0.08 11.49 17.74
CA SER A 153 0.84 10.78 18.63
C SER A 153 0.23 9.48 19.19
N TRP A 154 -1.04 9.54 19.60
CA TRP A 154 -1.75 8.35 20.07
C TRP A 154 -1.94 7.31 18.95
N ILE A 155 -2.37 7.71 17.75
CA ILE A 155 -2.54 6.80 16.62
C ILE A 155 -1.19 6.19 16.23
N SER A 156 -0.14 7.00 16.08
CA SER A 156 1.24 6.58 15.80
C SER A 156 1.71 5.49 16.76
N SER A 157 1.43 5.63 18.07
CA SER A 157 1.84 4.66 19.09
C SER A 157 1.24 3.24 18.93
N ASN A 158 0.22 3.07 18.07
CA ASN A 158 -0.34 1.75 17.76
C ASN A 158 0.44 1.03 16.65
N PHE A 159 1.37 1.71 15.98
CA PHE A 159 2.16 1.16 14.88
C PHE A 159 3.66 1.20 15.20
N PRO A 160 4.43 0.20 14.75
CA PRO A 160 5.85 0.12 15.08
C PRO A 160 6.66 1.21 14.37
N GLY A 161 7.53 1.87 15.14
CA GLY A 161 8.57 2.77 14.62
C GLY A 161 8.13 4.21 14.31
N LEU A 162 6.83 4.55 14.43
CA LEU A 162 6.37 5.93 14.25
C LEU A 162 6.65 6.78 15.49
N ASP A 163 7.15 7.99 15.27
CA ASP A 163 7.30 9.01 16.31
C ASP A 163 5.97 9.73 16.61
N SER A 164 6.00 10.68 17.55
CA SER A 164 4.82 11.47 17.93
C SER A 164 4.28 12.37 16.81
N SER A 165 5.06 12.60 15.75
CA SER A 165 4.64 13.34 14.56
C SER A 165 4.07 12.47 13.45
N GLY A 166 4.17 11.14 13.60
CA GLY A 166 3.76 10.18 12.57
C GLY A 166 4.82 10.00 11.48
N CYS A 167 6.08 10.29 11.79
CA CYS A 167 7.22 10.04 10.92
C CYS A 167 8.05 8.86 11.45
N SER A 168 8.89 8.29 10.60
CA SER A 168 9.84 7.24 10.97
C SER A 168 11.00 7.21 10.00
N ALA A 169 12.15 6.78 10.49
CA ALA A 169 13.28 6.40 9.66
C ALA A 169 13.82 5.06 10.15
N PHE A 170 14.10 4.15 9.22
CA PHE A 170 14.60 2.81 9.53
C PHE A 170 15.40 2.24 8.37
N GLY A 171 16.27 1.27 8.66
CA GLY A 171 17.07 0.58 7.66
C GLY A 171 16.84 -0.93 7.69
N ILE A 172 16.85 -1.56 6.51
CA ILE A 172 16.89 -3.02 6.38
C ILE A 172 18.03 -3.37 5.43
N GLY A 173 19.03 -4.07 5.97
CA GLY A 173 20.29 -4.30 5.25
C GLY A 173 20.94 -2.96 4.88
N ASN A 174 21.19 -2.75 3.58
CA ASN A 174 21.81 -1.53 3.04
C ASN A 174 20.80 -0.53 2.45
N ILE A 175 19.53 -0.64 2.84
CA ILE A 175 18.46 0.20 2.30
C ILE A 175 17.86 0.99 3.45
N SER A 176 17.99 2.31 3.39
CA SER A 176 17.32 3.25 4.29
C SER A 176 15.93 3.60 3.76
N PHE A 177 14.98 3.70 4.67
CA PHE A 177 13.60 4.09 4.43
C PHE A 177 13.28 5.30 5.30
N VAL A 178 12.65 6.30 4.70
CA VAL A 178 12.15 7.48 5.42
C VAL A 178 10.67 7.61 5.15
N SER A 179 9.89 7.66 6.22
CA SER A 179 8.44 7.73 6.24
C SER A 179 8.05 9.07 6.84
N LEU A 180 7.34 9.90 6.06
CA LEU A 180 6.95 11.25 6.49
C LEU A 180 5.44 11.35 6.64
N ASN A 181 5.00 12.09 7.66
CA ASN A 181 3.61 12.50 7.78
C ASN A 181 3.28 13.55 6.71
N SER A 182 2.82 13.05 5.56
CA SER A 182 2.50 13.87 4.40
C SER A 182 1.30 14.79 4.64
N VAL A 183 0.36 14.42 5.52
CA VAL A 183 -0.78 15.29 5.86
C VAL A 183 -0.30 16.54 6.60
N ALA A 184 0.64 16.39 7.53
CA ALA A 184 1.25 17.54 8.21
C ALA A 184 2.01 18.46 7.25
N LEU A 185 2.66 17.92 6.20
CA LEU A 185 3.29 18.73 5.16
C LEU A 185 2.29 19.43 4.24
N LEU A 186 1.14 18.81 3.97
CA LEU A 186 0.06 19.37 3.16
C LEU A 186 -0.58 20.58 3.84
N CYS A 187 -0.76 20.53 5.16
CA CYS A 187 -1.58 21.48 5.92
C CYS A 187 -0.88 22.79 6.32
N GLY A 188 0.18 23.18 5.62
CA GLY A 188 0.84 24.48 5.86
C GLY A 188 1.49 24.53 7.24
N ASP A 189 1.13 25.53 8.05
CA ASP A 189 1.65 25.70 9.41
C ASP A 189 0.80 24.92 10.43
N ASN A 190 1.41 23.98 11.13
CA ASN A 190 0.77 23.17 12.16
C ASN A 190 1.80 22.62 13.14
N SER A 191 1.35 22.25 14.34
CA SER A 191 2.23 21.77 15.41
C SER A 191 3.03 20.50 15.09
N LEU A 192 2.62 19.71 14.09
CA LEU A 192 3.30 18.48 13.69
C LEU A 192 4.39 18.72 12.67
N ARG A 193 4.30 19.80 11.89
CA ARG A 193 5.25 20.16 10.83
C ARG A 193 6.69 20.19 11.33
N PHE A 194 6.92 20.79 12.50
CA PHE A 194 8.26 20.82 13.10
C PHE A 194 8.84 19.42 13.33
N GLY A 195 8.02 18.44 13.72
CA GLY A 195 8.46 17.06 13.87
C GLY A 195 8.84 16.41 12.54
N VAL A 196 8.08 16.72 11.48
CA VAL A 196 8.40 16.24 10.12
C VAL A 196 9.70 16.87 9.60
N GLU A 197 9.84 18.19 9.71
CA GLU A 197 11.05 18.91 9.28
C GLU A 197 12.28 18.45 10.07
N LYS A 198 12.14 18.25 11.39
CA LYS A 198 13.20 17.67 12.22
C LYS A 198 13.63 16.28 11.72
N THR A 199 12.67 15.43 11.34
CA THR A 199 12.98 14.09 10.79
C THR A 199 13.75 14.24 9.48
N VAL A 200 13.26 15.08 8.56
CA VAL A 200 13.94 15.34 7.28
C VAL A 200 15.37 15.85 7.46
N GLU A 201 15.58 16.80 8.38
CA GLU A 201 16.90 17.37 8.67
C GLU A 201 17.85 16.36 9.34
N THR A 202 17.33 15.55 10.26
CA THR A 202 18.13 14.51 10.94
C THR A 202 18.65 13.51 9.91
N GLU A 203 17.77 12.95 9.08
CA GLU A 203 18.13 11.98 8.05
C GLU A 203 19.02 12.59 6.96
N SER A 204 18.75 13.83 6.57
CA SER A 204 19.60 14.57 5.62
C SER A 204 21.04 14.72 6.13
N THR A 205 21.20 14.99 7.43
CA THR A 205 22.53 15.16 8.04
C THR A 205 23.24 13.82 8.18
N GLU A 206 22.54 12.75 8.56
CA GLU A 206 23.11 11.40 8.64
C GLU A 206 23.62 10.93 7.26
N LEU A 207 22.86 11.14 6.19
CA LEU A 207 23.28 10.85 4.82
C LEU A 207 24.55 11.62 4.41
N GLN A 208 24.71 12.85 4.90
CA GLN A 208 25.91 13.66 4.65
C GLN A 208 27.11 13.13 5.45
N MET A 209 26.93 12.79 6.73
CA MET A 209 27.99 12.25 7.58
C MET A 209 28.51 10.90 7.09
N GLU A 210 27.64 10.02 6.60
CA GLU A 210 28.05 8.74 5.99
C GLU A 210 28.92 8.94 4.74
N THR A 211 28.66 10.01 3.98
CA THR A 211 29.46 10.36 2.81
C THR A 211 30.87 10.82 3.22
N GLU A 212 31.00 11.55 4.33
CA GLU A 212 32.28 12.06 4.84
C GLU A 212 33.11 10.98 5.58
N GLN A 213 32.48 10.08 6.32
CA GLN A 213 33.18 9.01 7.05
C GLN A 213 33.77 7.91 6.15
N THR A 214 33.31 7.80 4.91
CA THR A 214 33.89 6.85 3.93
C THR A 214 35.32 7.25 3.51
N GLU A 215 35.82 8.44 3.90
CA GLU A 215 37.18 8.91 3.62
C GLU A 215 38.19 8.70 4.77
N GLN A 216 37.81 8.16 5.93
CA GLN A 216 38.76 7.90 7.04
C GLN A 216 38.59 6.52 7.70
N PRO A 217 39.66 5.69 7.82
CA PRO A 217 39.56 4.40 8.47
C PRO A 217 39.80 4.54 9.98
N VAL A 218 38.83 4.20 10.82
CA VAL A 218 39.05 4.06 12.28
C VAL A 218 38.46 2.75 12.80
N GLN A 219 39.33 1.92 13.37
CA GLN A 219 39.03 0.69 14.10
C GLN A 219 38.56 1.02 15.52
N VAL A 220 37.38 0.55 15.97
CA VAL A 220 37.13 0.31 17.41
C VAL A 220 36.21 -0.89 17.65
N SER A 221 36.55 -1.57 18.74
CA SER A 221 36.17 -2.86 19.32
C SER A 221 34.72 -3.06 19.78
N LYS A 222 34.33 -4.35 19.77
CA LYS A 222 33.14 -4.97 20.37
C LYS A 222 33.10 -4.80 21.90
N ASP A 223 31.98 -4.35 22.45
CA ASP A 223 31.13 -5.17 23.34
C ASP A 223 29.83 -4.43 23.72
N ILE A 224 28.76 -5.20 23.95
CA ILE A 224 27.54 -4.97 24.75
C ILE A 224 26.32 -5.62 24.06
N ARG A 225 25.78 -6.64 24.73
CA ARG A 225 24.54 -7.35 24.40
C ARG A 225 23.32 -6.60 24.95
N LEU A 226 22.37 -6.26 24.09
CA LEU A 226 20.97 -6.00 24.40
C LEU A 226 20.15 -6.35 23.14
N GLU A 227 19.09 -7.14 23.31
CA GLU A 227 18.14 -7.58 22.29
C GLU A 227 17.38 -6.37 21.74
N ASP A 228 17.90 -5.78 20.66
CA ASP A 228 17.21 -4.81 19.80
C ASP A 228 17.81 -4.90 18.39
N PHE A 229 16.95 -4.72 17.40
CA PHE A 229 17.14 -4.97 15.96
C PHE A 229 18.53 -4.56 15.41
N ILE A 230 19.13 -5.47 14.64
CA ILE A 230 20.51 -5.44 14.15
C ILE A 230 20.70 -4.35 13.09
N TRP A 231 21.49 -3.32 13.41
CA TRP A 231 22.05 -2.36 12.46
C TRP A 231 23.50 -2.75 12.11
N ARG A 232 23.89 -2.74 10.82
CA ARG A 232 25.21 -2.25 10.36
C ARG A 232 25.48 -2.21 8.84
N GLU A 233 26.08 -1.08 8.45
CA GLU A 233 27.12 -0.77 7.43
C GLU A 233 27.00 -1.27 5.97
N ASN A 234 26.92 -0.32 5.02
CA ASN A 234 28.07 0.10 4.19
C ASN A 234 27.70 1.08 3.03
N ALA A 235 28.51 2.14 2.88
CA ALA A 235 28.96 2.89 1.69
C ALA A 235 27.95 3.32 0.60
N LEU A 236 27.80 4.64 0.41
CA LEU A 236 26.86 5.26 -0.52
C LEU A 236 27.55 6.09 -1.62
N SER A 237 27.12 5.93 -2.87
CA SER A 237 27.46 6.78 -4.02
C SER A 237 26.19 7.16 -4.78
N SER A 238 26.19 8.33 -5.43
CA SER A 238 25.04 9.00 -6.10
C SER A 238 23.95 8.05 -6.65
N GLY A 239 22.70 8.28 -6.21
CA GLY A 239 21.60 7.31 -6.23
C GLY A 239 21.36 6.63 -4.86
N SER A 240 22.00 7.17 -3.82
CA SER A 240 22.12 6.62 -2.48
C SER A 240 21.07 7.10 -1.47
N GLY A 241 20.26 8.10 -1.78
CA GLY A 241 19.26 8.60 -0.84
C GLY A 241 18.24 7.53 -0.43
N PRO A 242 17.47 7.75 0.65
CA PRO A 242 16.55 6.76 1.18
C PRO A 242 15.41 6.44 0.19
N VAL A 243 14.76 5.32 0.43
CA VAL A 243 13.42 5.05 -0.11
C VAL A 243 12.44 5.93 0.65
N LEU A 244 11.82 6.87 -0.04
CA LEU A 244 10.85 7.77 0.59
C LEU A 244 9.45 7.15 0.53
N LEU A 245 8.79 7.09 1.68
CA LEU A 245 7.44 6.59 1.84
C LEU A 245 6.52 7.76 2.22
N LEU A 246 5.44 7.93 1.46
CA LEU A 246 4.43 8.95 1.68
C LEU A 246 3.04 8.35 1.53
N HIS A 247 2.05 8.98 2.16
CA HIS A 247 0.66 8.72 1.81
C HIS A 247 0.20 9.64 0.66
N MET A 248 0.42 10.95 0.78
CA MET A 248 0.11 11.93 -0.27
C MET A 248 1.21 11.99 -1.33
N PRO A 249 0.89 11.90 -2.64
CA PRO A 249 1.86 12.04 -3.71
C PRO A 249 2.54 13.41 -3.75
N LEU A 250 3.73 13.48 -4.35
CA LEU A 250 4.43 14.74 -4.55
C LEU A 250 3.85 15.56 -5.69
N HIS A 251 4.10 16.88 -5.67
CA HIS A 251 3.71 17.75 -6.77
C HIS A 251 4.51 17.42 -8.02
N LEU A 252 3.82 17.11 -9.12
CA LEU A 252 4.48 16.96 -10.41
C LEU A 252 4.63 18.33 -11.07
N ARG A 253 5.86 18.81 -11.19
CA ARG A 253 6.15 19.98 -12.03
C ARG A 253 5.86 19.63 -13.49
N ALA A 254 4.87 20.27 -14.10
CA ALA A 254 4.55 20.06 -15.50
C ALA A 254 5.75 20.42 -16.40
N ASN A 255 6.51 19.40 -16.83
CA ASN A 255 7.43 19.55 -17.94
C ASN A 255 6.59 19.52 -19.22
N ARG A 256 6.77 20.52 -20.08
CA ARG A 256 6.03 20.73 -21.36
C ARG A 256 6.16 19.58 -22.38
N PHE A 257 6.82 18.46 -22.05
CA PHE A 257 7.31 17.47 -23.01
C PHE A 257 7.14 15.99 -22.66
N GLN A 258 6.39 15.60 -21.62
CA GLN A 258 6.18 14.17 -21.35
C GLN A 258 4.78 13.87 -20.80
N GLU A 259 3.78 13.95 -21.69
CA GLU A 259 2.58 13.13 -21.57
C GLU A 259 2.93 11.69 -21.99
N SER A 260 3.32 10.85 -21.03
CA SER A 260 3.33 9.39 -21.25
C SER A 260 2.26 8.74 -20.39
N ASN A 261 1.19 8.31 -21.07
CA ASN A 261 0.21 7.30 -20.65
C ASN A 261 -0.64 7.61 -19.41
N MET A 262 -1.19 8.82 -19.34
CA MET A 262 -2.43 9.06 -18.59
C MET A 262 -3.61 8.69 -19.48
N TYR A 263 -4.19 7.50 -19.29
CA TYR A 263 -5.55 7.28 -19.73
C TYR A 263 -6.48 8.18 -18.90
N ASP A 264 -6.89 9.24 -19.58
CA ASP A 264 -8.08 10.08 -19.37
C ASP A 264 -7.95 11.41 -18.61
N LYS A 265 -8.10 12.47 -19.42
CA LYS A 265 -8.62 13.82 -19.19
C LYS A 265 -7.99 14.73 -18.12
N LYS A 266 -7.30 15.76 -18.64
CA LYS A 266 -7.31 17.18 -18.21
C LYS A 266 -8.13 17.47 -16.96
N ALA A 267 -7.45 17.65 -15.82
CA ALA A 267 -7.99 18.37 -14.68
C ALA A 267 -7.10 19.61 -14.46
N GLU A 268 -7.69 20.75 -14.81
CA GLU A 268 -7.19 22.09 -14.60
C GLU A 268 -7.16 22.39 -13.09
N TYR A 269 -6.03 22.89 -12.58
CA TYR A 269 -5.89 23.32 -11.19
C TYR A 269 -6.90 24.42 -10.87
N LYS A 270 -7.93 24.09 -10.09
CA LYS A 270 -8.73 25.10 -9.38
C LYS A 270 -8.85 24.70 -7.92
N HIS A 271 -8.15 25.46 -7.07
CA HIS A 271 -8.51 25.61 -5.67
C HIS A 271 -9.96 26.11 -5.63
N GLN A 272 -10.89 25.28 -5.17
CA GLN A 272 -12.25 25.72 -4.91
C GLN A 272 -12.49 25.68 -3.41
N ASP A 273 -12.56 26.90 -2.88
CA ASP A 273 -12.87 27.30 -1.53
C ASP A 273 -14.18 26.67 -1.03
N ALA A 274 -14.21 26.35 0.26
CA ALA A 274 -15.24 25.55 0.90
C ALA A 274 -16.58 26.29 0.96
N THR A 275 -17.61 25.82 0.23
CA THR A 275 -19.01 26.07 0.62
C THR A 275 -20.03 25.05 0.07
N ARG A 276 -20.74 24.41 1.02
CA ARG A 276 -22.15 23.94 1.02
C ARG A 276 -22.60 22.64 0.31
N LYS A 277 -23.04 21.73 1.20
CA LYS A 277 -24.35 21.02 1.31
C LYS A 277 -24.87 20.16 0.13
N GLY A 278 -24.81 18.84 0.34
CA GLY A 278 -25.99 18.00 0.59
C GLY A 278 -26.62 17.22 -0.57
N SER A 279 -26.47 15.90 -0.56
CA SER A 279 -27.57 14.93 -0.78
C SER A 279 -27.14 13.52 -0.35
N SER A 280 -28.11 12.78 0.20
CA SER A 280 -28.00 11.45 0.79
C SER A 280 -27.90 10.35 -0.28
N ASP A 281 -27.32 9.21 0.13
CA ASP A 281 -27.50 7.86 -0.44
C ASP A 281 -26.60 7.41 -1.61
N LEU A 282 -25.32 7.78 -1.59
CA LEU A 282 -24.23 6.90 -2.03
C LEU A 282 -23.10 6.98 -1.00
N ALA A 283 -23.02 5.97 -0.14
CA ALA A 283 -22.09 5.94 0.98
C ALA A 283 -20.64 5.83 0.51
N GLY A 284 -19.84 6.87 0.77
CA GLY A 284 -18.42 6.69 1.11
C GLY A 284 -17.40 7.56 0.39
N LEU A 285 -17.65 8.03 -0.84
CA LEU A 285 -16.66 8.79 -1.62
C LEU A 285 -17.12 10.24 -1.77
N GLY A 286 -16.59 11.11 -0.90
CA GLY A 286 -16.76 12.55 -1.05
C GLY A 286 -15.99 13.08 -2.27
N PRO A 287 -16.44 14.15 -2.94
CA PRO A 287 -15.74 14.77 -4.08
C PRO A 287 -14.38 15.42 -3.75
N TYR A 288 -13.92 15.32 -2.51
CA TYR A 288 -12.72 16.00 -1.97
C TYR A 288 -11.42 15.20 -2.15
N GLU A 289 -11.46 14.00 -2.73
CA GLU A 289 -10.44 12.96 -2.45
C GLU A 289 -9.50 12.61 -3.60
N LEU A 290 -9.70 13.12 -4.83
CA LEU A 290 -8.98 12.52 -5.96
C LEU A 290 -7.57 13.07 -6.24
N TRP A 291 -7.19 14.27 -5.79
CA TRP A 291 -5.98 14.94 -6.32
C TRP A 291 -5.20 15.82 -5.33
N HIS A 292 -5.14 15.46 -4.05
CA HIS A 292 -4.24 16.16 -3.14
C HIS A 292 -2.80 15.66 -3.31
N THR A 293 -1.97 16.49 -3.94
CA THR A 293 -0.51 16.34 -3.92
C THR A 293 0.07 17.28 -2.86
N LEU A 294 1.22 16.93 -2.29
CA LEU A 294 1.98 17.87 -1.47
C LEU A 294 2.25 19.17 -2.22
N PRO A 295 2.34 20.31 -1.54
CA PRO A 295 2.64 21.58 -2.19
C PRO A 295 4.07 21.58 -2.76
N LEU A 296 4.30 22.42 -3.78
CA LEU A 296 5.59 22.47 -4.49
C LEU A 296 6.76 22.77 -3.55
N ASN A 297 6.59 23.68 -2.58
CA ASN A 297 7.64 24.01 -1.61
C ASN A 297 8.04 22.81 -0.73
N ALA A 298 7.08 22.01 -0.27
CA ALA A 298 7.36 20.79 0.50
C ALA A 298 8.04 19.73 -0.38
N THR A 299 7.58 19.61 -1.63
CA THR A 299 8.17 18.71 -2.63
C THR A 299 9.64 19.07 -2.89
N GLU A 300 9.94 20.34 -3.17
CA GLU A 300 11.31 20.83 -3.40
C GLU A 300 12.20 20.68 -2.16
N TYR A 301 11.66 20.96 -0.97
CA TYR A 301 12.38 20.77 0.30
C TYR A 301 12.80 19.31 0.49
N ILE A 302 11.89 18.35 0.28
CA ILE A 302 12.19 16.92 0.37
C ILE A 302 13.28 16.51 -0.63
N PHE A 303 13.17 16.94 -1.89
CA PHE A 303 14.18 16.62 -2.91
C PHE A 303 15.56 17.18 -2.57
N GLN A 304 15.63 18.41 -2.07
CA GLN A 304 16.89 19.04 -1.69
C GLN A 304 17.54 18.35 -0.49
N ALA A 305 16.75 18.00 0.53
CA ALA A 305 17.25 17.42 1.77
C ALA A 305 17.58 15.93 1.63
N LEU A 306 16.65 15.12 1.13
CA LEU A 306 16.78 13.65 1.18
C LEU A 306 17.34 13.05 -0.11
N LYS A 307 17.18 13.72 -1.25
CA LYS A 307 17.54 13.20 -2.60
C LYS A 307 17.13 11.72 -2.79
N PRO A 308 15.83 11.38 -2.64
CA PRO A 308 15.38 10.00 -2.57
C PRO A 308 15.77 9.18 -3.80
N ARG A 309 16.08 7.89 -3.62
CA ARG A 309 16.38 7.00 -4.77
C ARG A 309 15.13 6.54 -5.52
N ILE A 310 14.03 6.42 -4.79
CA ILE A 310 12.69 6.09 -5.30
C ILE A 310 11.67 6.57 -4.25
N ILE A 311 10.47 6.89 -4.70
CA ILE A 311 9.38 7.34 -3.84
C ILE A 311 8.20 6.38 -4.03
N PHE A 312 7.60 5.95 -2.93
CA PHE A 312 6.31 5.25 -2.94
C PHE A 312 5.26 6.12 -2.25
N SER A 313 4.19 6.43 -2.97
CA SER A 313 3.05 7.24 -2.48
C SER A 313 1.72 6.49 -2.61
N ALA A 314 0.62 7.05 -2.12
CA ALA A 314 -0.70 6.43 -2.15
C ALA A 314 -1.83 7.46 -2.42
N HIS A 315 -2.90 7.44 -1.61
CA HIS A 315 -4.05 8.36 -1.64
C HIS A 315 -4.97 8.30 -2.88
N THR A 316 -4.44 8.26 -4.11
CA THR A 316 -5.27 8.37 -5.34
C THR A 316 -6.06 7.09 -5.69
N HIS A 317 -5.87 6.02 -4.93
CA HIS A 317 -6.39 4.66 -5.13
C HIS A 317 -5.98 3.97 -6.44
N LYS A 318 -5.27 4.66 -7.35
CA LYS A 318 -4.86 4.14 -8.65
C LYS A 318 -3.35 4.02 -8.73
N PHE A 319 -2.91 3.04 -9.50
CA PHE A 319 -1.49 2.89 -9.83
C PHE A 319 -1.05 4.04 -10.75
N CYS A 320 0.04 4.73 -10.40
CA CYS A 320 0.72 5.69 -11.27
C CYS A 320 2.23 5.49 -11.18
N ASP A 321 2.92 5.63 -12.31
CA ASP A 321 4.37 5.66 -12.39
C ASP A 321 4.79 6.98 -13.02
N ARG A 322 5.52 7.78 -12.26
CA ARG A 322 5.90 9.14 -12.64
C ARG A 322 7.39 9.35 -12.40
N THR A 323 7.99 10.19 -13.21
CA THR A 323 9.39 10.63 -13.01
C THR A 323 9.37 12.13 -12.75
N HIS A 324 10.00 12.55 -11.65
CA HIS A 324 10.13 13.95 -11.25
C HIS A 324 11.20 14.68 -12.06
N TYR A 325 11.25 16.01 -11.92
CA TYR A 325 12.16 16.87 -12.67
C TYR A 325 13.65 16.59 -12.38
N ASP A 326 13.96 16.01 -11.22
CA ASP A 326 15.30 15.61 -10.79
C ASP A 326 15.68 14.20 -11.28
N GLY A 327 14.76 13.51 -11.97
CA GLY A 327 14.93 12.14 -12.43
C GLY A 327 14.46 11.08 -11.43
N THR A 328 14.00 11.47 -10.24
CA THR A 328 13.52 10.52 -9.22
C THR A 328 12.19 9.90 -9.64
N ARG A 329 12.10 8.57 -9.58
CA ARG A 329 10.88 7.83 -9.88
C ARG A 329 9.95 7.80 -8.67
N GLU A 330 8.69 8.15 -8.87
CA GLU A 330 7.61 8.01 -7.89
C GLU A 330 6.58 6.99 -8.38
N ILE A 331 6.29 6.01 -7.54
CA ILE A 331 5.26 5.01 -7.76
C ILE A 331 4.12 5.26 -6.78
N THR A 332 2.94 5.61 -7.29
CA THR A 332 1.72 5.66 -6.50
C THR A 332 1.10 4.28 -6.43
N VAL A 333 0.97 3.75 -5.22
CA VAL A 333 0.44 2.42 -4.92
C VAL A 333 -1.09 2.46 -4.97
N PRO A 334 -1.74 1.55 -5.73
CA PRO A 334 -3.19 1.49 -5.80
C PRO A 334 -3.79 1.05 -4.45
N ALA A 335 -5.10 1.23 -4.31
CA ALA A 335 -5.80 0.74 -3.14
C ALA A 335 -5.88 -0.81 -3.13
N MET A 336 -5.65 -1.40 -1.96
CA MET A 336 -5.70 -2.84 -1.74
C MET A 336 -7.14 -3.34 -1.42
N SER A 337 -8.07 -2.43 -1.13
CA SER A 337 -9.42 -2.75 -0.64
C SER A 337 -10.51 -2.53 -1.67
N TRP A 338 -11.48 -3.45 -1.70
CA TRP A 338 -12.74 -3.30 -2.46
C TRP A 338 -13.63 -2.16 -1.97
N GLU A 339 -13.36 -1.60 -0.78
CA GLU A 339 -14.03 -0.38 -0.33
C GLU A 339 -13.62 0.84 -1.18
N ALA A 340 -12.41 0.84 -1.74
CA ALA A 340 -11.91 1.95 -2.55
C ALA A 340 -12.15 1.75 -4.05
N VAL A 341 -11.85 0.56 -4.57
CA VAL A 341 -11.83 0.28 -6.02
C VAL A 341 -12.35 -1.13 -6.32
N ASP A 342 -12.96 -1.31 -7.48
CA ASP A 342 -13.44 -2.63 -7.91
C ASP A 342 -12.28 -3.59 -8.17
N ASP A 343 -11.16 -3.13 -8.74
CA ASP A 343 -9.92 -3.87 -9.02
C ASP A 343 -8.76 -3.48 -8.08
N PRO A 344 -8.69 -4.06 -6.88
CA PRO A 344 -7.63 -3.75 -5.95
C PRO A 344 -6.29 -4.26 -6.44
N GLY A 345 -5.23 -3.66 -5.93
CA GLY A 345 -3.88 -4.03 -6.26
C GLY A 345 -2.87 -3.59 -5.22
N PHE A 346 -1.62 -3.93 -5.49
CA PHE A 346 -0.48 -3.54 -4.68
C PHE A 346 0.78 -3.49 -5.53
N VAL A 347 1.86 -2.98 -4.93
CA VAL A 347 3.17 -2.93 -5.57
C VAL A 347 4.10 -3.93 -4.88
N PHE A 348 4.87 -4.66 -5.68
CA PHE A 348 5.94 -5.51 -5.19
C PHE A 348 7.28 -4.97 -5.69
N ALA A 349 8.15 -4.59 -4.75
CA ALA A 349 9.46 -4.05 -5.04
C ALA A 349 10.54 -5.06 -4.63
N SER A 350 11.53 -5.29 -5.49
CA SER A 350 12.73 -6.04 -5.14
C SER A 350 13.95 -5.15 -5.33
N PHE A 351 14.65 -4.93 -4.22
CA PHE A 351 15.87 -4.15 -4.15
C PHE A 351 17.06 -5.11 -4.25
N LYS A 352 17.82 -4.98 -5.33
CA LYS A 352 18.95 -5.88 -5.61
C LYS A 352 20.14 -5.60 -4.71
N SER A 353 20.87 -6.65 -4.31
CA SER A 353 22.07 -6.56 -3.47
C SER A 353 23.18 -5.66 -4.07
N ASN A 354 23.21 -5.48 -5.40
CA ASN A 354 24.13 -4.57 -6.11
C ASN A 354 23.86 -3.06 -5.91
N ARG A 355 22.92 -2.69 -5.02
CA ARG A 355 22.61 -1.32 -4.54
C ARG A 355 22.00 -0.34 -5.54
N LYS A 356 21.94 -0.67 -6.84
CA LYS A 356 21.52 0.30 -7.87
C LYS A 356 20.23 -0.05 -8.59
N SER A 357 19.89 -1.34 -8.72
CA SER A 357 18.69 -1.74 -9.45
C SER A 357 17.53 -2.04 -8.51
N ILE A 358 16.42 -1.33 -8.72
CA ILE A 358 15.13 -1.57 -8.07
C ILE A 358 14.19 -2.08 -9.15
N THR A 359 13.61 -3.26 -8.93
CA THR A 359 12.57 -3.81 -9.79
C THR A 359 11.22 -3.60 -9.14
N VAL A 360 10.27 -3.06 -9.88
CA VAL A 360 8.92 -2.74 -9.39
C VAL A 360 7.93 -3.53 -10.24
N SER A 361 7.07 -4.29 -9.58
CA SER A 361 5.95 -5.01 -10.21
C SER A 361 4.63 -4.47 -9.69
N HIS A 362 3.69 -4.25 -10.59
CA HIS A 362 2.31 -3.91 -10.26
C HIS A 362 1.48 -5.20 -10.25
N CYS A 363 0.88 -5.51 -9.10
CA CYS A 363 0.09 -6.72 -8.88
C CYS A 363 -1.39 -6.37 -8.74
N LEU A 364 -2.22 -6.98 -9.57
CA LEU A 364 -3.67 -6.84 -9.56
C LEU A 364 -4.33 -8.06 -8.92
N LEU A 365 -5.45 -7.81 -8.26
CA LEU A 365 -6.31 -8.82 -7.63
C LEU A 365 -7.66 -8.90 -8.32
N ALA A 366 -8.47 -9.88 -7.92
CA ALA A 366 -9.79 -10.07 -8.52
C ALA A 366 -10.74 -8.91 -8.23
N LYS A 367 -11.61 -8.63 -9.20
CA LYS A 367 -12.63 -7.59 -9.09
C LYS A 367 -13.78 -7.98 -8.18
N GLU A 368 -14.25 -7.07 -7.31
CA GLU A 368 -15.39 -7.34 -6.42
C GLU A 368 -16.62 -7.74 -7.24
N SER A 369 -16.94 -6.94 -8.25
CA SER A 369 -18.05 -7.14 -9.17
C SER A 369 -18.02 -8.51 -9.84
N SER A 370 -16.83 -8.96 -10.27
CA SER A 370 -16.65 -10.24 -10.95
C SER A 370 -16.80 -11.42 -10.00
N VAL A 371 -16.30 -11.29 -8.77
CA VAL A 371 -16.46 -12.32 -7.73
C VAL A 371 -17.93 -12.44 -7.32
N ILE A 372 -18.62 -11.32 -7.06
CA ILE A 372 -20.04 -11.32 -6.71
C ILE A 372 -20.88 -11.92 -7.85
N PHE A 373 -20.64 -11.50 -9.10
CA PHE A 373 -21.36 -12.04 -10.26
C PHE A 373 -21.17 -13.55 -10.42
N THR A 374 -19.95 -14.05 -10.19
CA THR A 374 -19.66 -15.48 -10.30
C THR A 374 -20.30 -16.26 -9.15
N CYS A 375 -20.17 -15.79 -7.91
CA CYS A 375 -20.79 -16.42 -6.74
C CYS A 375 -22.31 -16.50 -6.86
N THR A 376 -22.96 -15.41 -7.29
CA THR A 376 -24.41 -15.36 -7.52
C THR A 376 -24.83 -16.30 -8.65
N SER A 377 -24.08 -16.34 -9.75
CA SER A 377 -24.34 -17.27 -10.86
C SER A 377 -24.25 -18.74 -10.41
N ILE A 378 -23.22 -19.10 -9.64
CA ILE A 378 -23.05 -20.47 -9.13
C ILE A 378 -24.17 -20.83 -8.14
N LEU A 379 -24.58 -19.90 -7.28
CA LEU A 379 -25.70 -20.10 -6.35
C LEU A 379 -27.00 -20.39 -7.11
N VAL A 380 -27.31 -19.58 -8.13
CA VAL A 380 -28.52 -19.76 -8.96
C VAL A 380 -28.49 -21.10 -9.69
N LEU A 381 -27.35 -21.47 -10.31
CA LEU A 381 -27.20 -22.76 -10.98
C LEU A 381 -27.34 -23.94 -10.01
N SER A 382 -26.84 -23.80 -8.78
CA SER A 382 -26.96 -24.83 -7.74
C SER A 382 -28.41 -25.02 -7.29
N ILE A 383 -29.16 -23.92 -7.11
CA ILE A 383 -30.59 -23.97 -6.76
C ILE A 383 -31.40 -24.58 -7.90
N LEU A 384 -31.15 -24.18 -9.15
CA LEU A 384 -31.81 -24.75 -10.33
C LEU A 384 -31.54 -26.25 -10.46
N SER A 385 -30.30 -26.68 -10.23
CA SER A 385 -29.93 -28.09 -10.22
C SER A 385 -30.71 -28.87 -9.16
N LEU A 386 -30.78 -28.36 -7.93
CA LEU A 386 -31.55 -28.98 -6.84
C LEU A 386 -33.03 -29.11 -7.20
N LEU A 387 -33.64 -28.05 -7.76
CA LEU A 387 -35.05 -28.06 -8.18
C LEU A 387 -35.31 -29.13 -9.26
N VAL A 388 -34.44 -29.24 -10.27
CA VAL A 388 -34.57 -30.26 -11.32
C VAL A 388 -34.45 -31.67 -10.73
N THR A 389 -33.53 -31.90 -9.79
CA THR A 389 -33.38 -33.21 -9.14
C THR A 389 -34.53 -33.59 -8.22
N HIS A 390 -35.26 -32.60 -7.68
CA HIS A 390 -36.40 -32.81 -6.78
C HIS A 390 -37.76 -32.84 -7.49
N THR A 391 -37.83 -32.59 -8.81
CA THR A 391 -39.09 -32.81 -9.55
C THR A 391 -39.45 -34.31 -9.53
N PRO A 392 -40.56 -34.72 -8.90
CA PRO A 392 -40.96 -36.12 -8.88
C PRO A 392 -41.24 -36.58 -10.31
N GLN A 393 -40.72 -37.75 -10.69
CA GLN A 393 -41.24 -38.47 -11.85
C GLN A 393 -42.71 -38.74 -11.57
N ASN A 394 -43.61 -37.91 -12.10
CA ASN A 394 -45.01 -38.28 -12.22
C ASN A 394 -45.04 -39.54 -13.09
N ASN A 395 -45.41 -40.65 -12.45
CA ASN A 395 -45.69 -41.93 -13.08
C ASN A 395 -46.63 -41.71 -14.27
N ILE A 396 -46.08 -41.71 -15.48
CA ILE A 396 -46.86 -42.01 -16.68
C ILE A 396 -46.91 -43.54 -16.75
N ILE A 397 -47.87 -44.10 -16.01
CA ILE A 397 -48.41 -45.43 -16.32
C ILE A 397 -49.67 -45.14 -17.12
N SER A 398 -49.62 -45.39 -18.43
CA SER A 398 -50.82 -45.61 -19.26
C SER A 398 -50.82 -47.05 -19.72
#